data_AF-M0MWY0-F1
#
_entry.id   AF-M0MWY0-F1
#
_cell.length_a   1.000
_cell.length_b   1.000
_cell.length_c   1.000
_cell.angle_alpha   90.00
_cell.angle_beta   90.00
_cell.angle_gamma   90.00
#
_symmetry.space_group_name_H-M   'P 1'
#
loop_
_entity.id
_entity.type
_entity.pdbx_description
1 polymer ?
#
loop_
_entity_poly.entity_id
_entity_poly.type
_entity_poly.pdbx_seq_one_letter_code
_entity_poly.pdbx_strand_id
1 'polypeptide(L)'
;MTSDDSDPIGTIPKTGRERRNRLFSLSLSGAGLNHVLTNHTGMSQSTFEDDDLFDEAAADVRSDVEADLAAARDALPASDAIWMVEADNTLGVLNALGQALDTGDAAERLRDAKKWYAMGERADAFDDADDLADQIEELEAVLEDVETAHDHANELSSTVPELRGALDDASEAADADDADGTDDADGAGESGDADDADATDASSETDETGEAAE
;
A
#
# COMPACT_ATOMS: atom_id res chain seq x y z
N MET A 1 -43.97 5.93 -1.18
CA MET A 1 -43.14 4.70 -1.17
C MET A 1 -42.78 4.46 -2.62
N THR A 2 -41.66 4.92 -3.14
CA THR A 2 -40.32 5.04 -2.54
C THR A 2 -39.72 6.43 -2.83
N SER A 3 -38.85 6.88 -1.92
CA SER A 3 -38.19 8.17 -1.97
C SER A 3 -37.07 8.15 -3.02
N ASP A 4 -37.00 9.23 -3.78
CA ASP A 4 -35.91 9.64 -4.64
C ASP A 4 -34.90 10.38 -3.75
N ASP A 5 -33.73 9.77 -3.52
CA ASP A 5 -32.65 10.27 -2.66
C ASP A 5 -31.44 10.52 -3.57
N SER A 6 -31.41 11.71 -4.16
CA SER A 6 -30.26 12.24 -4.91
C SER A 6 -29.70 13.44 -4.15
N ASP A 7 -28.69 13.20 -3.33
CA ASP A 7 -27.91 14.24 -2.67
C ASP A 7 -26.82 14.79 -3.62
N PRO A 8 -26.76 16.12 -3.87
CA PRO A 8 -25.65 16.73 -4.60
C PRO A 8 -24.44 17.02 -3.70
N ILE A 9 -23.27 16.69 -4.25
CA ILE A 9 -21.92 16.83 -3.70
C ILE A 9 -21.65 18.22 -3.12
N GLY A 10 -21.46 18.28 -1.80
CA GLY A 10 -21.05 19.47 -1.05
C GLY A 10 -19.60 19.84 -1.31
N THR A 11 -19.39 21.07 -1.78
CA THR A 11 -18.09 21.71 -2.03
C THR A 11 -17.30 21.94 -0.73
N ILE A 12 -16.03 21.51 -0.73
CA ILE A 12 -15.06 21.68 0.36
C ILE A 12 -14.64 23.16 0.48
N PRO A 13 -14.74 23.82 1.66
CA PRO A 13 -14.18 25.16 1.85
C PRO A 13 -12.67 25.10 2.09
N LYS A 14 -11.91 25.83 1.25
CA LYS A 14 -10.48 26.10 1.43
C LYS A 14 -10.25 27.06 2.60
N THR A 15 -9.77 26.55 3.74
CA THR A 15 -9.33 27.38 4.86
C THR A 15 -7.94 27.95 4.62
N GLY A 16 -7.84 29.27 4.52
CA GLY A 16 -6.58 30.00 4.49
C GLY A 16 -5.90 30.05 5.87
N ARG A 17 -4.58 29.87 5.89
CA ARG A 17 -3.71 30.23 7.01
C ARG A 17 -2.82 31.40 6.60
N GLU A 18 -3.29 32.61 6.89
CA GLU A 18 -2.41 33.72 7.24
C GLU A 18 -1.96 33.53 8.69
N ARG A 19 -0.65 33.47 8.97
CA ARG A 19 -0.10 34.00 10.23
C ARG A 19 1.21 34.72 9.97
N ARG A 20 1.08 36.05 9.99
CA ARG A 20 2.12 37.05 10.28
C ARG A 20 2.45 36.99 11.77
N ASN A 21 3.73 37.09 12.14
CA ASN A 21 4.27 37.94 13.21
C ASN A 21 5.73 37.53 13.50
N ARG A 22 6.73 38.38 13.27
CA ARG A 22 7.10 39.69 13.85
C ARG A 22 8.29 39.47 14.78
N LEU A 23 9.41 40.03 14.35
CA LEU A 23 10.56 40.35 15.17
C LEU A 23 10.11 41.13 16.42
N PHE A 24 10.64 40.74 17.59
CA PHE A 24 10.70 41.62 18.75
C PHE A 24 12.06 41.46 19.41
N SER A 25 13.00 42.30 18.97
CA SER A 25 14.14 42.71 19.77
C SER A 25 13.63 43.61 20.90
N LEU A 26 13.92 43.31 22.16
CA LEU A 26 14.02 44.36 23.18
C LEU A 26 15.03 43.99 24.25
N SER A 27 15.90 44.96 24.48
CA SER A 27 17.00 45.01 25.42
C SER A 27 16.51 45.42 26.81
N LEU A 28 17.37 45.17 27.80
CA LEU A 28 17.72 46.06 28.92
C LEU A 28 17.18 45.74 30.33
N SER A 29 18.17 45.70 31.23
CA SER A 29 18.21 46.34 32.56
C SER A 29 17.94 45.47 33.77
N GLY A 30 18.98 45.35 34.61
CA GLY A 30 18.95 44.72 35.92
C GLY A 30 18.53 45.62 37.08
N ALA A 31 18.46 44.98 38.25
CA ALA A 31 18.42 45.43 39.66
C ALA A 31 17.51 44.41 40.38
N GLY A 32 17.97 43.47 41.20
CA GLY A 32 18.68 43.67 42.46
C GLY A 32 17.67 43.82 43.60
N LEU A 33 17.49 42.82 44.46
CA LEU A 33 17.04 42.96 45.87
C LEU A 33 17.03 41.60 46.62
N ASN A 34 17.64 41.63 47.81
CA ASN A 34 17.78 40.55 48.79
C ASN A 34 16.44 40.12 49.42
N HIS A 35 16.30 38.83 49.72
CA HIS A 35 15.66 38.40 50.97
C HIS A 35 16.16 37.01 51.41
N VAL A 36 16.92 37.01 52.51
CA VAL A 36 17.18 35.83 53.35
C VAL A 36 15.99 35.70 54.29
N LEU A 37 15.31 34.55 54.32
CA LEU A 37 14.63 34.02 55.52
C LEU A 37 13.98 32.65 55.26
N THR A 38 14.31 31.73 56.17
CA THR A 38 13.45 30.66 56.71
C THR A 38 13.50 29.27 56.07
N ASN A 39 14.09 28.33 56.83
CA ASN A 39 13.84 26.89 56.93
C ASN A 39 13.04 26.22 55.78
N HIS A 40 13.73 25.49 54.90
CA HIS A 40 13.09 24.47 54.06
C HIS A 40 13.58 23.07 54.48
N THR A 41 12.97 22.54 55.54
CA THR A 41 12.81 21.09 55.73
C THR A 41 11.81 20.60 54.69
N GLY A 42 12.25 20.38 53.45
CA GLY A 42 11.35 19.98 52.35
C GLY A 42 12.02 19.31 51.15
N MET A 43 13.27 18.86 51.27
CA MET A 43 13.98 18.13 50.20
C MET A 43 13.71 16.60 50.22
N SER A 44 12.64 16.15 50.88
CA SER A 44 12.29 14.72 50.97
C SER A 44 10.84 14.44 50.56
N GLN A 45 10.20 15.37 49.84
CA GLN A 45 8.81 15.27 49.39
C GLN A 45 8.62 15.53 47.88
N SER A 46 9.68 15.46 47.05
CA SER A 46 9.53 15.53 45.57
C SER A 46 9.79 14.19 44.88
N THR A 47 10.70 13.35 45.41
CA THR A 47 11.07 12.07 44.76
C THR A 47 9.91 11.07 44.69
N PHE A 48 9.00 11.08 45.66
CA PHE A 48 7.90 10.11 45.72
C PHE A 48 6.71 10.49 44.81
N GLU A 49 6.54 11.77 44.48
CA GLU A 49 5.55 12.21 43.47
C GLU A 49 6.13 12.13 42.05
N ASP A 50 7.46 12.22 41.91
CA ASP A 50 8.17 12.06 40.63
C ASP A 50 8.18 10.59 40.16
N ASP A 51 8.38 9.61 41.05
CA ASP A 51 8.40 8.18 40.68
C ASP A 51 7.05 7.72 40.08
N ASP A 52 5.91 8.11 40.66
CA ASP A 52 4.58 7.80 40.11
C ASP A 52 4.36 8.43 38.71
N LEU A 53 4.96 9.60 38.43
CA LEU A 53 4.87 10.29 37.12
C LEU A 53 5.75 9.62 36.05
N PHE A 54 6.91 9.09 36.44
CA PHE A 54 7.77 8.34 35.52
C PHE A 54 7.14 6.99 35.17
N ASP A 55 6.50 6.32 36.13
CA ASP A 55 5.76 5.08 35.90
C ASP A 55 4.56 5.30 34.95
N GLU A 56 3.84 6.42 35.06
CA GLU A 56 2.75 6.77 34.13
C GLU A 56 3.29 7.02 32.71
N ALA A 57 4.40 7.76 32.58
CA ALA A 57 5.03 7.99 31.28
C ALA A 57 5.61 6.70 30.66
N ALA A 58 6.14 5.79 31.47
CA ALA A 58 6.63 4.48 31.04
C ALA A 58 5.48 3.60 30.53
N ALA A 59 4.35 3.59 31.26
CA ALA A 59 3.13 2.89 30.85
C ALA A 59 2.57 3.45 29.53
N ASP A 60 2.61 4.76 29.31
CA ASP A 60 2.19 5.39 28.05
C ASP A 60 3.07 4.93 26.87
N VAL A 61 4.40 4.98 27.02
CA VAL A 61 5.33 4.54 25.97
C VAL A 61 5.14 3.05 25.66
N ARG A 62 4.91 2.23 26.68
CA ARG A 62 4.56 0.81 26.50
C ARG A 62 3.26 0.64 25.73
N SER A 63 2.23 1.38 26.10
CA SER A 63 0.93 1.34 25.43
C SER A 63 1.04 1.72 23.95
N ASP A 64 1.90 2.67 23.59
CA ASP A 64 2.14 3.06 22.20
C ASP A 64 2.78 1.91 21.39
N VAL A 65 3.79 1.23 21.95
CA VAL A 65 4.41 0.06 21.31
C VAL A 65 3.38 -1.06 21.10
N GLU A 66 2.63 -1.40 22.15
CA GLU A 66 1.63 -2.46 22.08
C GLU A 66 0.49 -2.13 21.09
N ALA A 67 0.07 -0.85 21.03
CA ALA A 67 -0.93 -0.39 20.08
C ALA A 67 -0.44 -0.49 18.62
N ASP A 68 0.79 -0.07 18.34
CA ASP A 68 1.37 -0.20 17.00
C ASP A 68 1.60 -1.68 16.61
N LEU A 69 2.01 -2.54 17.55
CA LEU A 69 2.11 -3.98 17.31
C LEU A 69 0.75 -4.64 17.03
N ALA A 70 -0.30 -4.24 17.75
CA ALA A 70 -1.65 -4.72 17.49
C ALA A 70 -2.14 -4.25 16.11
N ALA A 71 -1.94 -2.96 15.79
CA ALA A 71 -2.31 -2.40 14.50
C ALA A 71 -1.56 -3.06 13.33
N ALA A 72 -0.28 -3.40 13.52
CA ALA A 72 0.50 -4.14 12.53
C ALA A 72 -0.08 -5.54 12.28
N ARG A 73 -0.45 -6.27 13.34
CA ARG A 73 -1.08 -7.60 13.22
C ARG A 73 -2.45 -7.55 12.57
N ASP A 74 -3.25 -6.54 12.89
CA ASP A 74 -4.58 -6.34 12.29
C ASP A 74 -4.50 -5.96 10.81
N ALA A 75 -3.41 -5.32 10.38
CA ALA A 75 -3.17 -4.98 8.98
C ALA A 75 -2.69 -6.16 8.13
N LEU A 76 -2.15 -7.23 8.75
CA LEU A 76 -1.71 -8.41 8.02
C LEU A 76 -2.90 -9.15 7.37
N PRO A 77 -2.69 -9.77 6.19
CA PRO A 77 -3.74 -10.52 5.54
C PRO A 77 -4.16 -11.73 6.38
N ALA A 78 -5.48 -11.93 6.48
CA ALA A 78 -6.04 -13.08 7.18
C ALA A 78 -5.67 -14.39 6.47
N SER A 79 -5.27 -15.42 7.21
CA SER A 79 -4.86 -16.71 6.63
C SER A 79 -5.94 -17.30 5.72
N ASP A 80 -7.21 -17.25 6.12
CA ASP A 80 -8.32 -17.74 5.30
C ASP A 80 -8.46 -16.98 3.98
N ALA A 81 -8.15 -15.68 3.94
CA ALA A 81 -8.23 -14.88 2.72
C ALA A 81 -7.27 -15.39 1.64
N ILE A 82 -6.07 -15.82 2.03
CA ILE A 82 -5.05 -16.37 1.12
C ILE A 82 -5.51 -17.71 0.54
N TRP A 83 -6.12 -18.57 1.37
CA TRP A 83 -6.61 -19.90 0.93
C TRP A 83 -7.87 -19.85 0.06
N MET A 84 -8.64 -18.76 0.13
CA MET A 84 -9.88 -18.59 -0.62
C MET A 84 -9.70 -17.88 -1.98
N VAL A 85 -8.47 -17.59 -2.40
CA VAL A 85 -8.20 -16.97 -3.70
C VAL A 85 -8.61 -17.90 -4.84
N GLU A 86 -9.44 -17.41 -5.75
CA GLU A 86 -9.94 -18.16 -6.92
C GLU A 86 -10.08 -17.25 -8.14
N ALA A 87 -9.81 -17.78 -9.34
CA ALA A 87 -10.06 -17.12 -10.61
C ALA A 87 -10.18 -18.15 -11.75
N ASP A 88 -10.70 -17.70 -12.90
CA ASP A 88 -10.94 -18.56 -14.08
C ASP A 88 -9.66 -19.04 -14.80
N ASN A 89 -8.51 -18.45 -14.49
CA ASN A 89 -7.24 -18.80 -15.11
C ASN A 89 -6.05 -18.54 -14.18
N THR A 90 -4.90 -19.15 -14.49
CA THR A 90 -3.68 -19.09 -13.66
C THR A 90 -3.21 -17.66 -13.39
N LEU A 91 -3.22 -16.76 -14.38
CA LEU A 91 -2.82 -15.37 -14.17
C LEU A 91 -3.80 -14.65 -13.24
N GLY A 92 -5.09 -14.93 -13.37
CA GLY A 92 -6.11 -14.42 -12.45
C GLY A 92 -5.81 -14.83 -11.00
N VAL A 93 -5.49 -16.12 -10.77
CA VAL A 93 -5.16 -16.63 -9.43
C VAL A 93 -3.90 -15.96 -8.90
N LEU A 94 -2.85 -15.81 -9.71
CA LEU A 94 -1.59 -15.19 -9.28
C LEU A 94 -1.74 -13.70 -8.94
N ASN A 95 -2.49 -12.95 -9.75
CA ASN A 95 -2.74 -11.53 -9.45
C ASN A 95 -3.64 -11.36 -8.22
N ALA A 96 -4.64 -12.21 -8.06
CA ALA A 96 -5.49 -12.19 -6.87
C ALA A 96 -4.71 -12.61 -5.62
N LEU A 97 -3.79 -13.58 -5.73
CA LEU A 97 -2.89 -13.99 -4.65
C LEU A 97 -1.92 -12.86 -4.28
N GLY A 98 -1.33 -12.19 -5.27
CA GLY A 98 -0.50 -11.01 -5.04
C GLY A 98 -1.27 -9.95 -4.23
N GLN A 99 -2.47 -9.58 -4.66
CA GLN A 99 -3.29 -8.63 -3.91
C GLN A 99 -3.70 -9.11 -2.51
N ALA A 100 -3.92 -10.42 -2.33
CA ALA A 100 -4.27 -11.01 -1.04
C ALA A 100 -3.08 -11.10 -0.06
N LEU A 101 -1.85 -11.04 -0.57
CA LEU A 101 -0.61 -11.02 0.23
C LEU A 101 -0.12 -9.60 0.53
N ASP A 102 -0.80 -8.56 0.04
CA ASP A 102 -0.48 -7.18 0.37
C ASP A 102 -0.58 -6.95 1.88
N THR A 103 0.49 -6.42 2.48
CA THR A 103 0.60 -6.19 3.93
C THR A 103 0.04 -4.84 4.38
N GLY A 104 -0.47 -4.02 3.45
CA GLY A 104 -0.99 -2.69 3.72
C GLY A 104 -0.04 -1.84 4.56
N ASP A 105 -0.55 -1.33 5.69
CA ASP A 105 0.20 -0.47 6.61
C ASP A 105 1.03 -1.27 7.65
N ALA A 106 1.04 -2.61 7.62
CA ALA A 106 1.66 -3.43 8.67
C ALA A 106 3.15 -3.11 8.85
N ALA A 107 3.88 -2.91 7.75
CA ALA A 107 5.30 -2.59 7.77
C ALA A 107 5.59 -1.20 8.36
N GLU A 108 4.69 -0.24 8.12
CA GLU A 108 4.79 1.11 8.71
C GLU A 108 4.56 1.04 10.22
N ARG A 109 3.51 0.33 10.65
CA ARG A 109 3.19 0.12 12.08
C ARG A 109 4.31 -0.58 12.84
N LEU A 110 4.90 -1.62 12.26
CA LEU A 110 6.05 -2.30 12.86
C LEU A 110 7.26 -1.35 13.03
N ARG A 111 7.50 -0.46 12.07
CA ARG A 111 8.58 0.55 12.19
C ARG A 111 8.30 1.55 13.30
N ASP A 112 7.06 1.99 13.45
CA ASP A 112 6.65 2.89 14.54
C ASP A 112 6.79 2.19 15.90
N ALA A 113 6.34 0.94 16.04
CA ALA A 113 6.54 0.12 17.23
C ALA A 113 8.04 0.00 17.58
N LYS A 114 8.90 -0.34 16.61
CA LYS A 114 10.36 -0.43 16.79
C LYS A 114 10.98 0.89 17.25
N LYS A 115 10.47 2.01 16.75
CA LYS A 115 10.94 3.35 17.13
C LYS A 115 10.55 3.68 18.57
N TRP A 116 9.30 3.43 18.96
CA TRP A 116 8.84 3.64 20.33
C TRP A 116 9.55 2.72 21.32
N TYR A 117 9.72 1.45 20.95
CA TYR A 117 10.50 0.48 21.72
C TYR A 117 11.93 0.98 21.96
N ALA A 118 12.64 1.36 20.90
CA ALA A 118 14.02 1.86 21.03
C ALA A 118 14.12 3.20 21.80
N MET A 119 13.03 3.97 21.88
CA MET A 119 12.95 5.16 22.73
C MET A 119 12.75 4.77 24.20
N GLY A 120 11.81 3.87 24.49
CA GLY A 120 11.51 3.40 25.84
C GLY A 120 12.65 2.60 26.46
N GLU A 121 13.30 1.71 25.70
CA GLU A 121 14.45 0.92 26.16
C GLU A 121 15.62 1.83 26.61
N ARG A 122 15.93 2.88 25.83
CA ARG A 122 16.95 3.87 26.20
C ARG A 122 16.61 4.66 27.46
N ALA A 123 15.32 4.79 27.76
CA ALA A 123 14.82 5.47 28.93
C ALA A 123 14.64 4.53 30.14
N ASP A 124 14.98 3.24 30.00
CA ASP A 124 14.71 2.21 31.02
C ASP A 124 13.22 2.15 31.39
N ALA A 125 12.33 2.36 30.40
CA ALA A 125 10.89 2.47 30.59
C ALA A 125 10.16 1.11 30.65
N PHE A 126 10.86 0.00 30.46
CA PHE A 126 10.25 -1.34 30.39
C PHE A 126 10.90 -2.28 31.38
N ASP A 127 10.09 -2.93 32.20
CA ASP A 127 10.53 -4.04 33.06
C ASP A 127 10.74 -5.34 32.26
N ASP A 128 10.09 -5.44 31.10
CA ASP A 128 9.96 -6.61 30.22
C ASP A 128 10.35 -6.27 28.77
N ALA A 129 11.42 -5.49 28.59
CA ALA A 129 11.93 -5.12 27.27
C ALA A 129 12.17 -6.33 26.35
N ASP A 130 12.70 -7.43 26.90
CA ASP A 130 12.99 -8.65 26.16
C ASP A 130 11.70 -9.27 25.56
N ASP A 131 10.60 -9.30 26.32
CA ASP A 131 9.32 -9.85 25.84
C ASP A 131 8.70 -9.02 24.70
N LEU A 132 8.92 -7.70 24.71
CA LEU A 132 8.52 -6.81 23.61
C LEU A 132 9.43 -6.97 22.39
N ALA A 133 10.74 -7.13 22.61
CA ALA A 133 11.70 -7.39 21.54
C ALA A 133 11.37 -8.68 20.79
N ASP A 134 11.11 -9.77 21.52
CA ASP A 134 10.73 -11.07 20.93
C ASP A 134 9.46 -10.95 20.08
N GLN A 135 8.45 -10.20 20.55
CA GLN A 135 7.22 -9.97 19.79
C GLN A 135 7.44 -9.13 18.52
N ILE A 136 8.32 -8.14 18.57
CA ILE A 136 8.71 -7.33 17.41
C ILE A 136 9.41 -8.20 16.38
N GLU A 137 10.37 -9.02 16.81
CA GLU A 137 11.15 -9.89 15.93
C GLU A 137 10.29 -10.97 15.28
N GLU A 138 9.37 -11.60 16.04
CA GLU A 138 8.42 -12.58 15.51
C GLU A 138 7.55 -11.94 14.41
N LEU A 139 7.01 -10.76 14.67
CA LEU A 139 6.15 -10.06 13.71
C LEU A 139 6.93 -9.60 12.47
N GLU A 140 8.18 -9.15 12.65
CA GLU A 140 9.07 -8.79 11.54
C GLU A 140 9.34 -9.98 10.62
N ALA A 141 9.62 -11.16 11.19
CA ALA A 141 9.85 -12.38 10.42
C ALA A 141 8.61 -12.79 9.62
N VAL A 142 7.42 -12.74 10.23
CA VAL A 142 6.16 -13.05 9.54
C VAL A 142 5.92 -12.06 8.38
N LEU A 143 6.18 -10.78 8.60
CA LEU A 143 6.00 -9.76 7.58
C LEU A 143 6.96 -9.94 6.40
N GLU A 144 8.23 -10.22 6.67
CA GLU A 144 9.24 -10.51 5.63
C GLU A 144 8.86 -11.75 4.81
N ASP A 145 8.34 -12.81 5.44
CA ASP A 145 7.86 -14.00 4.76
C ASP A 145 6.68 -13.70 3.83
N VAL A 146 5.72 -12.87 4.28
CA VAL A 146 4.57 -12.46 3.47
C VAL A 146 4.99 -11.58 2.29
N GLU A 147 5.86 -10.60 2.51
CA GLU A 147 6.41 -9.74 1.44
C GLU A 147 7.18 -10.56 0.40
N THR A 148 8.00 -11.52 0.86
CA THR A 148 8.71 -12.45 -0.03
C THR A 148 7.74 -13.27 -0.87
N ALA A 149 6.66 -13.79 -0.28
CA ALA A 149 5.64 -14.53 -1.00
C ALA A 149 4.89 -13.66 -2.01
N HIS A 150 4.59 -12.41 -1.66
CA HIS A 150 3.99 -11.41 -2.53
C HIS A 150 4.86 -11.16 -3.77
N ASP A 151 6.16 -10.94 -3.58
CA ASP A 151 7.11 -10.70 -4.66
C ASP A 151 7.23 -11.91 -5.59
N HIS A 152 7.30 -13.12 -5.04
CA HIS A 152 7.29 -14.35 -5.85
C HIS A 152 6.01 -14.49 -6.70
N ALA A 153 4.84 -14.15 -6.14
CA ALA A 153 3.58 -14.19 -6.90
C ALA A 153 3.59 -13.21 -8.07
N ASN A 154 4.13 -12.00 -7.88
CA ASN A 154 4.24 -10.97 -8.93
C ASN A 154 5.28 -11.32 -9.99
N GLU A 155 6.42 -11.88 -9.59
CA GLU A 155 7.42 -12.39 -10.52
C GLU A 155 6.83 -13.51 -11.39
N LEU A 156 6.11 -14.46 -10.77
CA LEU A 156 5.47 -15.53 -11.51
C LEU A 156 4.37 -15.01 -12.45
N SER A 157 3.59 -14.01 -12.01
CA SER A 157 2.58 -13.34 -12.85
C SER A 157 3.21 -12.69 -14.10
N SER A 158 4.45 -12.21 -14.00
CA SER A 158 5.19 -11.60 -15.11
C SER A 158 5.84 -12.62 -16.05
N THR A 159 6.32 -13.76 -15.53
CA THR A 159 7.05 -14.76 -16.32
C THR A 159 6.13 -15.75 -17.08
N VAL A 160 4.94 -16.04 -16.55
CA VAL A 160 3.99 -16.98 -17.16
C VAL A 160 3.54 -16.56 -18.57
N PRO A 161 3.21 -15.28 -18.86
CA PRO A 161 2.85 -14.83 -20.21
C PRO A 161 3.99 -14.98 -21.22
N GLU A 162 5.22 -14.69 -20.80
CA GLU A 162 6.42 -14.83 -21.64
C GLU A 162 6.66 -16.29 -22.03
N LEU A 163 6.54 -17.20 -21.04
CA LEU A 163 6.66 -18.64 -21.27
C LEU A 163 5.59 -19.14 -22.25
N ARG A 164 4.35 -18.65 -22.12
CA ARG A 164 3.27 -19.00 -23.05
C ARG A 164 3.63 -18.57 -24.48
N GLY A 165 4.09 -17.33 -24.68
CA GLY A 165 4.49 -16.85 -26.00
C GLY A 165 5.60 -17.70 -26.62
N ALA A 166 6.64 -18.03 -25.83
CA ALA A 166 7.74 -18.88 -26.31
C ALA A 166 7.29 -20.30 -26.69
N LEU A 167 6.29 -20.86 -26.00
CA LEU A 167 5.71 -22.16 -26.32
C LEU A 167 4.84 -22.11 -27.58
N ASP A 168 4.04 -21.06 -27.74
CA ASP A 168 3.21 -20.85 -28.93
C ASP A 168 4.11 -20.69 -30.17
N ASP A 169 5.16 -19.86 -30.09
CA ASP A 169 6.16 -19.67 -31.16
C ASP A 169 6.88 -20.99 -31.54
N ALA A 170 7.28 -21.78 -30.54
CA ALA A 170 7.94 -23.06 -30.77
C ALA A 170 7.01 -24.09 -31.44
N SER A 171 5.71 -24.03 -31.15
CA SER A 171 4.70 -24.90 -31.75
C SER A 171 4.44 -24.52 -33.21
N GLU A 172 4.29 -23.23 -33.49
CA GLU A 172 4.08 -22.73 -34.87
C GLU A 172 5.30 -23.01 -35.76
N ALA A 173 6.51 -22.89 -35.23
CA ALA A 173 7.74 -23.25 -35.95
C ALA A 173 7.80 -24.75 -36.29
N ALA A 174 7.25 -25.63 -35.44
CA ALA A 174 7.20 -27.07 -35.69
C ALA A 174 6.14 -27.44 -36.73
N ASP A 175 4.98 -26.79 -36.70
CA ASP A 175 3.89 -27.01 -37.68
C ASP A 175 4.27 -26.50 -39.08
N ALA A 176 5.06 -25.43 -39.17
CA ALA A 176 5.58 -24.90 -40.45
C ALA A 176 6.57 -25.85 -41.15
N ASP A 177 7.33 -26.64 -40.39
CA ASP A 177 8.34 -27.58 -40.93
C ASP A 177 7.70 -28.89 -41.48
N ASP A 178 6.46 -29.22 -41.07
CA ASP A 178 5.70 -30.38 -41.57
C ASP A 178 4.84 -30.03 -42.81
N ALA A 179 4.62 -28.74 -43.08
CA ALA A 179 3.81 -28.26 -44.20
C ALA A 179 4.55 -28.21 -45.55
N ASP A 180 5.88 -28.39 -45.58
CA ASP A 180 6.70 -28.38 -46.82
C ASP A 180 6.77 -29.76 -47.52
N GLY A 181 5.92 -30.72 -47.10
CA GLY A 181 5.96 -32.12 -47.49
C GLY A 181 5.02 -32.59 -48.61
N THR A 182 4.13 -31.76 -49.16
CA THR A 182 3.30 -32.11 -50.34
C THR A 182 2.74 -30.89 -51.06
N ASP A 183 3.40 -30.46 -52.15
CA ASP A 183 2.70 -29.98 -53.34
C ASP A 183 3.59 -30.13 -54.59
N ASP A 184 3.74 -31.38 -55.04
CA ASP A 184 4.30 -31.70 -56.36
C ASP A 184 3.12 -31.90 -57.34
N ALA A 185 2.92 -30.90 -58.19
CA ALA A 185 2.40 -30.94 -59.56
C ALA A 185 1.12 -31.72 -59.90
N ASP A 186 0.04 -31.02 -60.30
CA ASP A 186 -0.51 -31.07 -61.68
C ASP A 186 -1.78 -30.21 -61.83
N GLY A 187 -1.77 -29.26 -62.77
CA GLY A 187 -2.98 -28.49 -63.10
C GLY A 187 -2.78 -27.26 -63.98
N ALA A 188 -2.12 -27.42 -65.13
CA ALA A 188 -2.12 -26.41 -66.19
C ALA A 188 -3.57 -26.09 -66.63
N GLY A 189 -3.94 -24.80 -66.59
CA GLY A 189 -5.26 -24.30 -66.99
C GLY A 189 -5.22 -22.81 -67.32
N GLU A 190 -5.09 -22.54 -68.61
CA GLU A 190 -4.80 -21.29 -69.29
C GLU A 190 -5.90 -20.20 -69.27
N SER A 191 -5.46 -18.94 -69.14
CA SER A 191 -5.97 -17.69 -69.76
C SER A 191 -7.28 -16.99 -69.32
N GLY A 192 -7.18 -15.65 -69.32
CA GLY A 192 -8.26 -14.67 -69.44
C GLY A 192 -8.58 -14.00 -68.10
N ASP A 193 -8.69 -12.69 -67.94
CA ASP A 193 -8.72 -11.56 -68.87
C ASP A 193 -8.48 -10.29 -68.04
N ALA A 194 -7.97 -9.25 -68.68
CA ALA A 194 -7.64 -7.96 -68.09
C ALA A 194 -8.90 -7.13 -67.76
N ASP A 195 -8.67 -6.02 -67.06
CA ASP A 195 -9.56 -4.85 -66.93
C ASP A 195 -10.86 -5.03 -66.13
N ASP A 196 -10.91 -4.41 -64.95
CA ASP A 196 -11.76 -3.22 -64.80
C ASP A 196 -11.32 -2.40 -63.57
N ALA A 197 -10.83 -1.20 -63.83
CA ALA A 197 -10.65 -0.17 -62.82
C ALA A 197 -11.99 0.56 -62.65
N ASP A 198 -12.54 0.58 -61.44
CA ASP A 198 -13.43 1.68 -61.05
C ASP A 198 -13.06 2.21 -59.67
N ALA A 199 -12.64 3.47 -59.70
CA ALA A 199 -12.45 4.32 -58.56
C ALA A 199 -13.63 5.30 -58.53
N THR A 200 -14.54 5.15 -57.57
CA THR A 200 -15.57 6.13 -57.20
C THR A 200 -16.01 5.78 -55.77
N ASP A 201 -16.46 6.64 -54.86
CA ASP A 201 -16.66 8.08 -54.72
C ASP A 201 -17.31 8.18 -53.31
N ALA A 202 -16.65 8.84 -52.35
CA ALA A 202 -17.13 10.06 -51.69
C ALA A 202 -18.29 9.94 -50.68
N SER A 203 -18.24 10.89 -49.73
CA SER A 203 -19.27 11.35 -48.81
C SER A 203 -19.59 10.44 -47.61
N SER A 204 -19.26 10.85 -46.38
CA SER A 204 -19.77 11.99 -45.60
C SER A 204 -21.25 11.87 -45.21
N GLU A 205 -21.48 12.18 -43.94
CA GLU A 205 -22.75 12.63 -43.33
C GLU A 205 -23.71 11.52 -42.90
N THR A 206 -23.94 11.34 -41.59
CA THR A 206 -24.83 12.12 -40.68
C THR A 206 -26.17 11.41 -40.58
N ASP A 207 -26.55 11.02 -39.36
CA ASP A 207 -27.86 11.28 -38.74
C ASP A 207 -27.76 10.77 -37.28
N GLU A 208 -28.02 11.58 -36.24
CA GLU A 208 -29.37 11.93 -35.76
C GLU A 208 -30.16 10.65 -35.38
N THR A 209 -30.78 10.46 -34.23
CA THR A 209 -31.56 11.36 -33.35
C THR A 209 -32.08 10.54 -32.16
N GLY A 210 -32.44 11.25 -31.08
CA GLY A 210 -33.60 10.95 -30.20
C GLY A 210 -33.47 9.74 -29.27
N GLU A 211 -33.93 9.71 -28.03
CA GLU A 211 -35.26 10.07 -27.51
C GLU A 211 -35.17 9.71 -26.00
N ALA A 212 -35.24 10.60 -25.00
CA ALA A 212 -36.42 11.28 -24.45
C ALA A 212 -37.64 10.36 -24.15
N ALA A 213 -37.64 9.69 -23.00
CA ALA A 213 -38.79 9.16 -22.21
C ALA A 213 -38.24 8.05 -21.30
N GLU A 214 -38.49 7.92 -20.00
CA GLU A 214 -39.40 8.48 -19.00
C GLU A 214 -38.71 8.34 -17.63
#